data_AF-A0A4Y9ZZU4-F1
#
_entry.id   AF-A0A4Y9ZZU4-F1
#
_cell.length_a   1.000
_cell.length_b   1.000
_cell.length_c   1.000
_cell.angle_alpha   90.00
_cell.angle_beta   90.00
_cell.angle_gamma   90.00
#
_symmetry.space_group_name_H-M   'P 1'
#
loop_
_entity.id
_entity.type
_entity.pdbx_description
1 polymer ?
#
loop_
_entity_poly.entity_id
_entity_poly.type
_entity_poly.pdbx_seq_one_letter_code
_entity_poly.pdbx_strand_id
1 'polypeptide(L)'
;MQDMDNICLRHSSCNLTVTPTCVQDIYGLPSKLASGKTTGIAVSGFNNEFANEADLQLFLQEYRPDLNSSTTFRFKSVDGGTNSQNESLAGSEADLDTQWTVGLASGVPVTFYSVGDVNGQSGLDVHIDLANTLLSEDDPPQVLTTSYSFDEPTISPSMTMTLCRDGGVVGGVGLYNASGRAFPDVSAQGADMVSIYQGNERPGGGTSFAAPVIASTIALLNDELSAAGKAPLGFLDPLIYSSPDAFRDVTRGSYLLLMSQPFV
;
A
#
# COMPACT_ATOMS: atom_id res chain seq x y z
N MET A 1 25.51 13.20 -26.51
CA MET A 1 25.20 13.89 -25.24
C MET A 1 23.81 14.50 -25.36
N GLN A 2 22.79 13.66 -25.45
CA GLN A 2 21.43 14.09 -25.83
C GLN A 2 20.35 13.08 -25.38
N ASP A 3 20.60 12.33 -24.30
CA ASP A 3 19.74 11.19 -23.93
C ASP A 3 19.60 11.00 -22.41
N MET A 4 19.68 12.12 -21.68
CA MET A 4 19.39 12.20 -20.24
C MET A 4 18.15 13.03 -19.92
N ASP A 5 17.59 13.76 -20.88
CA ASP A 5 16.45 14.66 -20.65
C ASP A 5 15.08 13.99 -20.80
N ASN A 6 15.01 12.74 -21.31
CA ASN A 6 13.73 12.05 -21.57
C ASN A 6 13.33 10.98 -20.54
N ILE A 7 14.15 10.71 -19.53
CA ILE A 7 13.84 9.67 -18.51
C ILE A 7 13.23 10.29 -17.26
N CYS A 8 13.56 11.54 -16.95
CA CYS A 8 12.87 12.37 -15.97
C CYS A 8 11.98 13.40 -16.68
N LEU A 9 11.11 12.96 -17.60
CA LEU A 9 9.99 13.81 -17.99
C LEU A 9 9.13 14.01 -16.73
N ARG A 10 9.40 15.09 -15.99
CA ARG A 10 8.45 15.63 -15.03
C ARG A 10 7.18 15.87 -15.82
N HIS A 11 6.20 14.99 -15.64
CA HIS A 11 4.86 15.26 -16.12
C HIS A 11 4.49 16.65 -15.57
N SER A 12 3.88 17.53 -16.37
CA SER A 12 3.71 18.93 -15.95
C SER A 12 2.88 19.10 -14.67
N SER A 13 2.13 18.06 -14.28
CA SER A 13 1.40 17.98 -13.00
C SER A 13 2.23 17.44 -11.81
N CYS A 14 3.42 16.87 -12.06
CA CYS A 14 4.33 16.30 -11.07
C CYS A 14 5.52 17.25 -10.83
N ASN A 15 5.28 18.31 -10.05
CA ASN A 15 6.31 19.30 -9.68
C ASN A 15 7.31 18.69 -8.65
N LEU A 16 8.00 19.52 -7.86
CA LEU A 16 8.90 19.09 -6.77
C LEU A 16 8.25 18.15 -5.75
N THR A 17 6.92 18.14 -5.65
CA THR A 17 6.13 17.25 -4.80
C THR A 17 5.13 16.46 -5.66
N VAL A 18 5.06 15.16 -5.45
CA VAL A 18 4.16 14.22 -6.13
C VAL A 18 2.87 14.09 -5.32
N THR A 19 1.76 14.46 -5.96
CA THR A 19 0.41 14.41 -5.40
C THR A 19 -0.39 13.24 -5.97
N PRO A 20 -1.55 12.88 -5.37
CA PRO A 20 -2.45 11.87 -5.93
C PRO A 20 -2.84 12.16 -7.39
N THR A 21 -3.13 13.40 -7.74
CA THR A 21 -3.45 13.79 -9.13
C THR A 21 -2.28 13.55 -10.09
N CYS A 22 -1.05 13.84 -9.65
CA CYS A 22 0.15 13.51 -10.44
C CYS A 22 0.26 11.99 -10.67
N VAL A 23 0.02 11.17 -9.63
CA VAL A 23 0.02 9.71 -9.75
C VAL A 23 -1.09 9.24 -10.70
N GLN A 24 -2.29 9.80 -10.61
CA GLN A 24 -3.38 9.50 -11.55
C GLN A 24 -2.97 9.79 -12.99
N ASP A 25 -2.29 10.91 -13.24
CA ASP A 25 -1.84 11.26 -14.59
C ASP A 25 -0.76 10.29 -15.12
N ILE A 26 0.29 10.01 -14.35
CA ILE A 26 1.42 9.20 -14.83
C ILE A 26 1.07 7.71 -14.99
N TYR A 27 0.05 7.23 -14.27
CA TYR A 27 -0.44 5.84 -14.36
C TYR A 27 -1.75 5.71 -15.14
N GLY A 28 -2.34 6.82 -15.61
CA GLY A 28 -3.61 6.81 -16.34
C GLY A 28 -4.80 6.36 -15.50
N LEU A 29 -4.79 6.61 -14.19
CA LEU A 29 -5.88 6.24 -13.30
C LEU A 29 -7.09 7.18 -13.48
N PRO A 30 -8.32 6.68 -13.37
CA PRO A 30 -9.50 7.52 -13.49
C PRO A 30 -9.59 8.53 -12.33
N SER A 31 -9.92 9.78 -12.66
CA SER A 31 -10.30 10.81 -11.67
C SER A 31 -11.76 10.71 -11.25
N LYS A 32 -12.58 10.01 -12.04
CA LYS A 32 -13.98 9.75 -11.73
C LYS A 32 -14.08 8.76 -10.57
N LEU A 33 -15.04 9.02 -9.66
CA LEU A 33 -15.38 8.07 -8.61
C LEU A 33 -15.74 6.69 -9.17
N ALA A 34 -15.16 5.66 -8.56
CA ALA A 34 -15.54 4.28 -8.74
C ALA A 34 -17.04 4.07 -8.46
N SER A 35 -17.61 3.01 -9.03
CA SER A 35 -19.02 2.66 -8.87
C SER A 35 -19.36 2.18 -7.46
N GLY A 36 -18.35 1.84 -6.66
CA GLY A 36 -18.49 1.38 -5.27
C GLY A 36 -19.08 -0.02 -5.16
N LYS A 37 -18.99 -0.82 -6.24
CA LYS A 37 -19.56 -2.18 -6.31
C LYS A 37 -18.59 -3.27 -5.86
N THR A 38 -17.35 -2.92 -5.56
CA THR A 38 -16.37 -3.84 -4.98
C THR A 38 -16.49 -3.86 -3.46
N THR A 39 -16.03 -4.95 -2.85
CA THR A 39 -15.96 -5.11 -1.40
C THR A 39 -14.94 -4.17 -0.74
N GLY A 40 -13.96 -3.68 -1.52
CA GLY A 40 -13.09 -2.57 -1.15
C GLY A 40 -11.62 -2.91 -1.02
N ILE A 41 -10.89 -2.03 -0.34
CA ILE A 41 -9.47 -2.16 -0.01
C ILE A 41 -9.32 -2.24 1.50
N ALA A 42 -8.58 -3.24 1.99
CA ALA A 42 -8.06 -3.29 3.34
C ALA A 42 -6.72 -2.55 3.42
N VAL A 43 -6.57 -1.69 4.40
CA VAL A 43 -5.30 -1.05 4.79
C VAL A 43 -4.89 -1.63 6.13
N SER A 44 -3.74 -2.29 6.22
CA SER A 44 -3.25 -2.84 7.48
C SER A 44 -2.68 -1.75 8.38
N GLY A 45 -2.97 -1.81 9.68
CA GLY A 45 -2.36 -1.00 10.73
C GLY A 45 -1.75 -1.88 11.82
N PHE A 46 -0.46 -1.71 12.06
CA PHE A 46 0.29 -2.44 13.09
C PHE A 46 1.00 -1.46 14.04
N ASN A 47 1.70 -1.98 15.04
CA ASN A 47 2.60 -1.21 15.92
C ASN A 47 1.93 -0.06 16.71
N ASN A 48 0.61 -0.14 16.93
CA ASN A 48 -0.18 0.95 17.52
C ASN A 48 -0.07 2.29 16.76
N GLU A 49 0.14 2.23 15.45
CA GLU A 49 -0.04 3.38 14.58
C GLU A 49 -1.51 3.56 14.24
N PHE A 50 -2.01 4.79 14.41
CA PHE A 50 -3.42 5.10 14.26
C PHE A 50 -3.62 6.02 13.06
N ALA A 51 -4.52 5.64 12.17
CA ALA A 51 -4.97 6.48 11.08
C ALA A 51 -5.90 7.57 11.62
N ASN A 52 -5.61 8.82 11.28
CA ASN A 52 -6.29 9.99 11.80
C ASN A 52 -7.22 10.62 10.74
N GLU A 53 -8.50 10.70 11.06
CA GLU A 53 -9.52 11.25 10.16
C GLU A 53 -9.35 12.76 9.91
N ALA A 54 -8.80 13.51 10.86
CA ALA A 54 -8.57 14.95 10.69
C ALA A 54 -7.38 15.20 9.74
N ASP A 55 -6.32 14.40 9.85
CA ASP A 55 -5.19 14.47 8.92
C ASP A 55 -5.60 14.04 7.51
N LEU A 56 -6.43 13.00 7.39
CA LEU A 56 -7.04 12.63 6.10
C LEU A 56 -7.88 13.77 5.52
N GLN A 57 -8.72 14.42 6.33
CA GLN A 57 -9.53 15.53 5.86
C GLN A 57 -8.66 16.67 5.31
N LEU A 58 -7.58 17.02 6.01
CA LEU A 58 -6.62 18.03 5.55
C LEU A 58 -5.92 17.61 4.25
N PHE A 59 -5.49 16.34 4.17
CA PHE A 59 -4.88 15.78 2.96
C PHE A 59 -5.82 15.88 1.74
N LEU A 60 -7.10 15.56 1.92
CA LEU A 60 -8.08 15.66 0.85
C LEU A 60 -8.34 17.12 0.45
N GLN A 61 -8.41 18.05 1.41
CA GLN A 61 -8.59 19.47 1.11
C GLN A 61 -7.45 20.04 0.27
N GLU A 62 -6.21 19.65 0.57
CA GLU A 62 -5.03 20.17 -0.12
C GLU A 62 -4.78 19.48 -1.46
N TYR A 63 -4.81 18.14 -1.49
CA TYR A 63 -4.30 17.37 -2.64
C TYR A 63 -5.38 16.66 -3.47
N ARG A 64 -6.63 16.61 -2.98
CA ARG A 64 -7.80 16.09 -3.73
C ARG A 64 -9.02 17.00 -3.54
N PRO A 65 -8.94 18.31 -3.86
CA PRO A 65 -10.04 19.26 -3.67
C PRO A 65 -11.28 18.95 -4.54
N ASP A 66 -11.15 18.04 -5.50
CA ASP A 66 -12.24 17.49 -6.29
C ASP A 66 -13.10 16.46 -5.52
N LEU A 67 -12.59 15.93 -4.40
CA LEU A 67 -13.31 15.04 -3.50
C LEU A 67 -14.01 15.79 -2.37
N ASN A 68 -15.05 15.18 -1.81
CA ASN A 68 -15.62 15.68 -0.56
C ASN A 68 -14.59 15.46 0.57
N SER A 69 -14.17 16.52 1.25
CA SER A 69 -13.20 16.43 2.35
C SER A 69 -13.66 15.57 3.53
N SER A 70 -14.95 15.28 3.65
CA SER A 70 -15.49 14.33 4.65
C SER A 70 -15.43 12.86 4.20
N THR A 71 -14.86 12.57 3.02
CA THR A 71 -14.60 11.20 2.59
C THR A 71 -13.59 10.57 3.53
N THR A 72 -13.90 9.38 4.04
CA THR A 72 -13.07 8.71 5.05
C THR A 72 -13.06 7.19 4.85
N PHE A 73 -12.22 6.51 5.62
CA PHE A 73 -12.15 5.06 5.71
C PHE A 73 -13.08 4.51 6.81
N ARG A 74 -13.37 3.21 6.75
CA ARG A 74 -13.99 2.46 7.85
C ARG A 74 -12.90 1.94 8.78
N PHE A 75 -13.23 1.77 10.06
CA PHE A 75 -12.33 1.15 11.03
C PHE A 75 -12.78 -0.28 11.36
N LYS A 76 -11.81 -1.21 11.43
CA LYS A 76 -12.01 -2.55 11.96
C LYS A 76 -10.89 -2.91 12.93
N SER A 77 -11.28 -3.44 14.08
CA SER A 77 -10.37 -3.93 15.12
C SER A 77 -10.09 -5.41 14.90
N VAL A 78 -8.83 -5.80 15.00
CA VAL A 78 -8.35 -7.19 15.06
C VAL A 78 -7.62 -7.37 16.38
N ASP A 79 -7.96 -8.41 17.13
CA ASP A 79 -7.36 -8.75 18.43
C ASP A 79 -7.25 -7.56 19.41
N GLY A 80 -8.30 -6.73 19.45
CA GLY A 80 -8.36 -5.58 20.35
C GLY A 80 -7.56 -4.36 19.88
N GLY A 81 -7.08 -4.36 18.64
CA GLY A 81 -6.48 -3.18 18.01
C GLY A 81 -7.41 -1.97 18.08
N THR A 82 -6.84 -0.79 18.27
CA THR A 82 -7.59 0.46 18.43
C THR A 82 -7.21 1.47 17.36
N ASN A 83 -7.97 2.55 17.23
CA ASN A 83 -7.64 3.65 16.32
C ASN A 83 -7.92 5.00 16.97
N SER A 84 -7.02 5.42 17.87
CA SER A 84 -7.18 6.69 18.59
C SER A 84 -7.19 7.86 17.61
N GLN A 85 -8.24 8.69 17.67
CA GLN A 85 -8.33 9.93 16.88
C GLN A 85 -7.67 11.13 17.59
N ASN A 86 -6.91 10.90 18.66
CA ASN A 86 -6.06 11.91 19.24
C ASN A 86 -4.87 12.16 18.30
N GLU A 87 -4.78 13.37 17.76
CA GLU A 87 -3.73 13.81 16.83
C GLU A 87 -2.32 13.46 17.32
N SER A 88 -2.02 13.63 18.61
CA SER A 88 -0.67 13.34 19.13
C SER A 88 -0.31 11.85 19.17
N LEU A 89 -1.29 10.98 18.97
CA LEU A 89 -1.13 9.52 18.87
C LEU A 89 -1.30 9.03 17.43
N ALA A 90 -1.52 9.91 16.46
CA ALA A 90 -1.55 9.53 15.06
C ALA A 90 -0.23 8.85 14.68
N GLY A 91 -0.32 7.84 13.81
CA GLY A 91 0.83 7.09 13.31
C GLY A 91 1.16 7.53 11.89
N SER A 92 2.42 7.89 11.64
CA SER A 92 2.79 8.46 10.34
C SER A 92 2.62 7.50 9.18
N GLU A 93 2.78 6.20 9.42
CA GLU A 93 2.58 5.18 8.40
C GLU A 93 1.09 4.92 8.14
N ALA A 94 0.29 4.76 9.21
CA ALA A 94 -1.15 4.55 9.11
C ALA A 94 -1.86 5.74 8.42
N ASP A 95 -1.42 6.97 8.72
CA ASP A 95 -1.88 8.18 8.04
C ASP A 95 -1.51 8.16 6.55
N LEU A 96 -0.24 7.90 6.23
CA LEU A 96 0.24 7.81 4.85
C LEU A 96 -0.60 6.80 4.04
N ASP A 97 -0.73 5.59 4.54
CA ASP A 97 -1.40 4.50 3.83
C ASP A 97 -2.88 4.80 3.58
N THR A 98 -3.58 5.29 4.60
CA THR A 98 -5.00 5.61 4.48
C THR A 98 -5.24 6.84 3.60
N GLN A 99 -4.40 7.87 3.70
CA GLN A 99 -4.47 9.07 2.86
C GLN A 99 -4.27 8.76 1.38
N TRP A 100 -3.24 8.00 1.04
CA TRP A 100 -2.97 7.64 -0.35
C TRP A 100 -3.99 6.64 -0.90
N THR A 101 -4.48 5.70 -0.08
CA THR A 101 -5.50 4.75 -0.51
C THR A 101 -6.84 5.45 -0.77
N VAL A 102 -7.34 6.25 0.18
CA VAL A 102 -8.59 7.02 0.00
C VAL A 102 -8.44 8.05 -1.13
N GLY A 103 -7.28 8.70 -1.17
CA GLY A 103 -6.93 9.73 -2.13
C GLY A 103 -6.67 9.23 -3.55
N LEU A 104 -6.53 7.93 -3.80
CA LEU A 104 -6.40 7.38 -5.15
C LEU A 104 -7.58 6.49 -5.54
N ALA A 105 -8.01 5.57 -4.67
CA ALA A 105 -9.11 4.65 -4.93
C ALA A 105 -10.48 5.30 -4.68
N SER A 106 -10.68 6.51 -5.16
CA SER A 106 -11.84 7.32 -4.81
C SER A 106 -13.16 6.66 -5.24
N GLY A 107 -14.07 6.49 -4.29
CA GLY A 107 -15.35 5.79 -4.49
C GLY A 107 -15.30 4.28 -4.23
N VAL A 108 -14.11 3.68 -4.06
CA VAL A 108 -13.95 2.32 -3.56
C VAL A 108 -14.01 2.36 -2.02
N PRO A 109 -14.75 1.44 -1.35
CA PRO A 109 -14.72 1.36 0.10
C PRO A 109 -13.30 1.07 0.62
N VAL A 110 -12.81 1.89 1.55
CA VAL A 110 -11.52 1.67 2.23
C VAL A 110 -11.78 1.31 3.69
N THR A 111 -11.13 0.27 4.19
CA THR A 111 -11.23 -0.16 5.59
C THR A 111 -9.83 -0.28 6.20
N PHE A 112 -9.56 0.49 7.25
CA PHE A 112 -8.36 0.40 8.06
C PHE A 112 -8.53 -0.68 9.14
N TYR A 113 -7.67 -1.69 9.08
CA TYR A 113 -7.62 -2.82 10.01
C TYR A 113 -6.49 -2.60 11.01
N SER A 114 -6.82 -2.20 12.23
CA SER A 114 -5.82 -2.09 13.31
C SER A 114 -5.72 -3.41 14.05
N VAL A 115 -4.50 -3.96 14.10
CA VAL A 115 -4.21 -5.21 14.80
C VAL A 115 -3.57 -4.90 16.15
N GLY A 116 -4.21 -5.39 17.21
CA GLY A 116 -3.68 -5.29 18.57
C GLY A 116 -2.53 -6.25 18.78
N ASP A 117 -1.57 -5.85 19.61
CA ASP A 117 -0.56 -6.75 20.15
C ASP A 117 -1.15 -7.44 21.40
N VAL A 118 -1.71 -8.63 21.22
CA VAL A 118 -2.13 -9.47 22.35
C VAL A 118 -0.98 -10.36 22.79
N ASN A 119 -0.64 -10.31 24.08
CA ASN A 119 0.39 -11.15 24.71
C ASN A 119 1.85 -10.94 24.23
N GLY A 120 2.19 -9.78 23.65
CA GLY A 120 3.57 -9.48 23.19
C GLY A 120 3.89 -10.08 21.82
N GLN A 121 2.86 -10.33 21.01
CA GLN A 121 2.97 -10.75 19.62
C GLN A 121 3.50 -9.60 18.76
N SER A 122 4.49 -9.90 17.93
CA SER A 122 5.10 -8.91 17.03
C SER A 122 5.56 -9.58 15.75
N GLY A 123 5.91 -8.77 14.75
CA GLY A 123 6.40 -9.27 13.47
C GLY A 123 5.32 -10.09 12.76
N LEU A 124 5.61 -11.34 12.43
CA LEU A 124 4.74 -12.16 11.58
C LEU A 124 3.41 -12.56 12.25
N ASP A 125 3.35 -12.69 13.58
CA ASP A 125 2.13 -13.15 14.26
C ASP A 125 0.94 -12.22 13.98
N VAL A 126 1.13 -10.91 14.17
CA VAL A 126 0.09 -9.91 13.90
C VAL A 126 -0.33 -9.87 12.42
N HIS A 127 0.58 -10.20 11.49
CA HIS A 127 0.26 -10.30 10.06
C HIS A 127 -0.61 -11.53 9.76
N ILE A 128 -0.34 -12.65 10.44
CA ILE A 128 -1.16 -13.87 10.33
C ILE A 128 -2.55 -13.64 10.92
N ASP A 129 -2.67 -12.91 12.03
CA ASP A 129 -3.97 -12.60 12.65
C ASP A 129 -4.84 -11.75 11.72
N LEU A 130 -4.25 -10.77 11.03
CA LEU A 130 -4.95 -10.02 9.98
C LEU A 130 -5.37 -10.93 8.82
N ALA A 131 -4.46 -11.77 8.32
CA ALA A 131 -4.76 -12.68 7.21
C ALA A 131 -5.90 -13.65 7.56
N ASN A 132 -5.85 -14.27 8.73
CA ASN A 132 -6.91 -15.14 9.24
C ASN A 132 -8.23 -14.39 9.42
N THR A 133 -8.18 -13.15 9.90
CA THR A 133 -9.38 -12.30 10.02
C THR A 133 -10.02 -12.10 8.65
N LEU A 134 -9.26 -11.65 7.65
CA LEU A 134 -9.76 -11.43 6.30
C LEU A 134 -10.31 -12.70 5.66
N LEU A 135 -9.62 -13.84 5.82
CA LEU A 135 -10.07 -15.14 5.30
C LEU A 135 -11.35 -15.66 5.97
N SER A 136 -11.67 -15.17 7.17
CA SER A 136 -12.88 -15.55 7.92
C SER A 136 -14.11 -14.69 7.60
N GLU A 137 -13.93 -13.59 6.87
CA GLU A 137 -15.04 -12.69 6.53
C GLU A 137 -15.91 -13.26 5.41
N ASP A 138 -17.21 -13.01 5.49
CA ASP A 138 -18.16 -13.42 4.45
C ASP A 138 -17.93 -12.67 3.13
N ASP A 139 -17.50 -11.42 3.20
CA ASP A 139 -17.30 -10.52 2.05
C ASP A 139 -16.04 -9.63 2.26
N PRO A 140 -14.83 -10.23 2.27
CA PRO A 140 -13.61 -9.50 2.55
C PRO A 140 -13.27 -8.47 1.46
N PRO A 141 -12.54 -7.40 1.79
CA PRO A 141 -11.91 -6.54 0.80
C PRO A 141 -11.11 -7.35 -0.23
N GLN A 142 -11.27 -7.01 -1.51
CA GLN A 142 -10.63 -7.72 -2.63
C GLN A 142 -9.13 -7.43 -2.74
N VAL A 143 -8.65 -6.38 -2.10
CA VAL A 143 -7.26 -5.94 -2.12
C VAL A 143 -6.83 -5.62 -0.70
N LEU A 144 -5.66 -6.08 -0.29
CA LEU A 144 -4.98 -5.66 0.94
C LEU A 144 -3.72 -4.87 0.55
N THR A 145 -3.56 -3.68 1.11
CA THR A 145 -2.29 -2.95 1.08
C THR A 145 -1.63 -3.03 2.45
N THR A 146 -0.33 -3.32 2.45
CA THR A 146 0.53 -3.28 3.64
C THR A 146 1.85 -2.63 3.28
N SER A 147 2.27 -1.70 4.12
CA SER A 147 3.57 -1.02 4.10
C SER A 147 4.48 -1.51 5.25
N TYR A 148 3.98 -2.45 6.05
CA TYR A 148 4.67 -3.03 7.19
C TYR A 148 5.42 -4.29 6.80
N SER A 149 6.58 -4.47 7.40
CA SER A 149 7.45 -5.62 7.17
C SER A 149 7.94 -6.23 8.49
N PHE A 150 8.42 -7.46 8.39
CA PHE A 150 9.11 -8.17 9.46
C PHE A 150 10.38 -8.80 8.89
N ASP A 151 11.38 -9.03 9.74
CA ASP A 151 12.64 -9.62 9.33
C ASP A 151 12.47 -11.12 9.04
N GLU A 152 12.70 -11.54 7.81
CA GLU A 152 12.56 -12.94 7.41
C GLU A 152 13.38 -13.96 8.24
N PRO A 153 14.61 -13.66 8.70
CA PRO A 153 15.37 -14.58 9.55
C PRO A 153 14.70 -14.88 10.89
N THR A 154 13.68 -14.10 11.29
CA THR A 154 12.91 -14.31 12.53
C THR A 154 11.74 -15.28 12.36
N ILE A 155 11.45 -15.74 11.13
CA ILE A 155 10.36 -16.66 10.84
C ILE A 155 10.72 -18.10 11.24
N SER A 156 9.89 -18.73 12.08
CA SER A 156 10.05 -20.16 12.39
C SER A 156 9.67 -21.05 11.19
N PRO A 157 10.22 -22.28 11.08
CA PRO A 157 9.85 -23.20 10.01
C PRO A 157 8.34 -23.51 9.94
N SER A 158 7.65 -23.54 11.08
CA SER A 158 6.18 -23.72 11.13
C SER A 158 5.43 -22.51 10.58
N MET A 159 5.92 -21.30 10.83
CA MET A 159 5.33 -20.06 10.32
C MET A 159 5.57 -19.89 8.81
N THR A 160 6.70 -20.37 8.30
CA THR A 160 6.98 -20.43 6.85
C THR A 160 5.92 -21.25 6.10
N MET A 161 5.53 -22.40 6.66
CA MET A 161 4.51 -23.27 6.04
C MET A 161 3.11 -22.64 6.04
N THR A 162 2.77 -21.85 7.06
CA THR A 162 1.52 -21.07 7.10
C THR A 162 1.54 -19.98 6.02
N LEU A 163 2.62 -19.19 5.95
CA LEU A 163 2.80 -18.16 4.92
C LEU A 163 2.70 -18.73 3.49
N CYS A 164 3.39 -19.82 3.18
CA CYS A 164 3.35 -20.41 1.84
C CYS A 164 1.96 -20.95 1.46
N ARG A 165 1.16 -21.39 2.44
CA ARG A 165 -0.21 -21.85 2.20
C ARG A 165 -1.17 -20.68 1.94
N ASP A 166 -0.94 -19.56 2.61
CA ASP A 166 -1.83 -18.40 2.60
C ASP A 166 -1.39 -17.33 1.58
N GLY A 167 -0.46 -17.66 0.67
CA GLY A 167 -0.02 -16.83 -0.46
C GLY A 167 1.16 -15.90 -0.19
N GLY A 168 1.80 -16.01 0.98
CA GLY A 168 2.97 -15.24 1.37
C GLY A 168 4.26 -15.66 0.66
N VAL A 169 5.18 -14.70 0.53
CA VAL A 169 6.51 -14.88 -0.08
C VAL A 169 7.58 -14.96 1.01
N VAL A 170 8.47 -15.95 0.93
CA VAL A 170 9.62 -16.14 1.83
C VAL A 170 10.89 -16.23 0.96
N GLY A 171 11.81 -15.27 1.07
CA GLY A 171 13.06 -15.13 0.30
C GLY A 171 14.34 -15.25 1.14
N GLY A 172 14.94 -16.45 1.16
CA GLY A 172 16.00 -16.81 2.11
C GLY A 172 17.24 -15.88 2.28
N VAL A 173 18.00 -16.16 3.34
CA VAL A 173 19.21 -15.44 3.82
C VAL A 173 20.23 -15.06 2.73
N GLY A 174 20.42 -13.75 2.49
CA GLY A 174 21.37 -13.17 1.53
C GLY A 174 20.84 -11.87 0.89
N LEU A 175 21.52 -11.35 -0.15
CA LEU A 175 21.00 -10.21 -0.96
C LEU A 175 19.71 -10.57 -1.72
N TYR A 176 19.63 -11.84 -2.13
CA TYR A 176 18.43 -12.56 -2.55
C TYR A 176 18.80 -14.05 -2.55
N ASN A 177 17.82 -14.93 -2.33
CA ASN A 177 18.00 -16.36 -2.56
C ASN A 177 17.77 -16.66 -4.05
N ALA A 178 18.82 -16.95 -4.81
CA ALA A 178 18.73 -17.25 -6.24
C ALA A 178 17.92 -18.51 -6.57
N SER A 179 17.72 -19.41 -5.59
CA SER A 179 16.82 -20.56 -5.70
C SER A 179 15.43 -20.29 -5.08
N GLY A 180 15.24 -19.12 -4.49
CA GLY A 180 13.98 -18.66 -3.90
C GLY A 180 13.24 -17.70 -4.84
N ARG A 181 12.09 -17.21 -4.36
CA ARG A 181 11.25 -16.28 -5.10
C ARG A 181 11.89 -14.89 -5.11
N ALA A 182 12.19 -14.36 -6.31
CA ALA A 182 12.75 -13.03 -6.47
C ALA A 182 11.66 -11.94 -6.37
N PHE A 183 11.95 -10.84 -5.68
CA PHE A 183 11.04 -9.70 -5.51
C PHE A 183 11.80 -8.38 -5.78
N PRO A 184 11.09 -7.27 -6.05
CA PRO A 184 9.64 -7.12 -6.23
C PRO A 184 9.13 -7.58 -7.62
N ASP A 185 7.83 -7.85 -7.78
CA ASP A 185 7.22 -8.15 -9.10
C ASP A 185 6.89 -6.90 -9.90
N VAL A 186 6.43 -5.86 -9.22
CA VAL A 186 6.07 -4.56 -9.80
C VAL A 186 6.58 -3.44 -8.91
N SER A 187 6.71 -2.24 -9.47
CA SER A 187 7.08 -1.03 -8.74
C SER A 187 6.17 0.13 -9.12
N ALA A 188 6.05 1.09 -8.21
CA ALA A 188 5.30 2.32 -8.43
C ALA A 188 6.04 3.52 -7.83
N GLN A 189 5.53 4.72 -8.11
CA GLN A 189 6.11 5.98 -7.67
C GLN A 189 6.09 6.05 -6.15
N GLY A 190 7.26 6.32 -5.57
CA GLY A 190 7.45 6.42 -4.13
C GLY A 190 8.51 7.44 -3.75
N ALA A 191 8.86 8.36 -4.65
CA ALA A 191 9.82 9.43 -4.40
C ALA A 191 9.11 10.78 -4.40
N ASP A 192 9.60 11.72 -3.58
CA ASP A 192 9.09 13.09 -3.47
C ASP A 192 7.57 13.16 -3.19
N MET A 193 7.07 12.20 -2.41
CA MET A 193 5.66 12.07 -2.04
C MET A 193 5.34 12.95 -0.83
N VAL A 194 4.07 13.04 -0.48
CA VAL A 194 3.61 13.86 0.65
C VAL A 194 2.46 13.18 1.40
N SER A 195 2.42 13.36 2.71
CA SER A 195 1.28 13.05 3.57
C SER A 195 1.02 14.21 4.53
N ILE A 196 -0.13 14.19 5.21
CA ILE A 196 -0.38 15.01 6.39
C ILE A 196 -0.17 14.13 7.62
N TYR A 197 0.55 14.63 8.62
CA TYR A 197 0.80 13.93 9.87
C TYR A 197 0.76 14.92 11.02
N GLN A 198 -0.14 14.69 11.98
CA GLN A 198 -0.38 15.59 13.11
C GLN A 198 -0.61 17.03 12.65
N GLY A 199 -1.54 17.22 11.72
CA GLY A 199 -1.94 18.50 11.15
C GLY A 199 -0.92 19.18 10.24
N ASN A 200 0.24 18.56 9.98
CA ASN A 200 1.33 19.17 9.23
C ASN A 200 1.68 18.40 7.96
N GLU A 201 2.04 19.12 6.90
CA GLU A 201 2.61 18.52 5.70
C GLU A 201 3.93 17.80 6.03
N ARG A 202 4.02 16.54 5.60
CA ARG A 202 5.19 15.69 5.76
C ARG A 202 5.63 15.14 4.39
N PRO A 203 6.65 15.75 3.78
CA PRO A 203 7.31 15.17 2.61
C PRO A 203 7.93 13.81 2.96
N GLY A 204 7.92 12.88 2.01
CA GLY A 204 8.41 11.53 2.23
C GLY A 204 8.67 10.75 0.95
N GLY A 205 9.03 9.48 1.14
CA GLY A 205 9.21 8.52 0.06
C GLY A 205 9.42 7.12 0.64
N GLY A 206 9.47 6.12 -0.23
CA GLY A 206 9.63 4.72 0.14
C GLY A 206 8.59 3.83 -0.54
N THR A 207 8.78 2.51 -0.39
CA THR A 207 7.83 1.50 -0.85
C THR A 207 6.48 1.61 -0.14
N SER A 208 6.45 2.22 1.04
CA SER A 208 5.24 2.62 1.76
C SER A 208 4.29 3.48 0.93
N PHE A 209 4.81 4.40 0.10
CA PHE A 209 3.97 5.16 -0.82
C PHE A 209 3.62 4.36 -2.09
N ALA A 210 4.49 3.46 -2.52
CA ALA A 210 4.26 2.65 -3.72
C ALA A 210 3.17 1.58 -3.51
N ALA A 211 3.10 0.97 -2.32
CA ALA A 211 2.12 -0.06 -1.98
C ALA A 211 0.64 0.41 -2.16
N PRO A 212 0.19 1.53 -1.56
CA PRO A 212 -1.17 2.02 -1.74
C PRO A 212 -1.44 2.49 -3.18
N VAL A 213 -0.42 2.93 -3.94
CA VAL A 213 -0.58 3.25 -5.37
C VAL A 213 -0.94 2.00 -6.17
N ILE A 214 -0.20 0.90 -5.97
CA ILE A 214 -0.45 -0.38 -6.63
C ILE A 214 -1.82 -0.93 -6.22
N ALA A 215 -2.10 -0.97 -4.91
CA ALA A 215 -3.37 -1.48 -4.39
C ALA A 215 -4.58 -0.68 -4.90
N SER A 216 -4.48 0.65 -4.93
CA SER A 216 -5.54 1.51 -5.48
C SER A 216 -5.77 1.26 -6.96
N THR A 217 -4.71 1.06 -7.74
CA THR A 217 -4.80 0.72 -9.16
C THR A 217 -5.58 -0.59 -9.36
N ILE A 218 -5.22 -1.64 -8.60
CA ILE A 218 -5.88 -2.95 -8.67
C ILE A 218 -7.36 -2.84 -8.27
N ALA A 219 -7.66 -2.07 -7.23
CA ALA A 219 -9.02 -1.90 -6.75
C ALA A 219 -9.91 -1.15 -7.74
N LEU A 220 -9.37 -0.11 -8.39
CA LEU A 220 -10.06 0.60 -9.47
C LEU A 220 -10.33 -0.32 -10.67
N LEU A 221 -9.36 -1.16 -11.05
CA LEU A 221 -9.55 -2.18 -12.09
C LEU A 221 -10.63 -3.20 -11.68
N ASN A 222 -10.65 -3.65 -10.43
CA ASN A 222 -11.70 -4.54 -9.92
C ASN A 222 -13.08 -3.87 -9.95
N ASP A 223 -13.17 -2.57 -9.69
CA ASP A 223 -14.42 -1.82 -9.81
C ASP A 223 -14.89 -1.73 -11.26
N GLU A 224 -13.99 -1.48 -12.22
CA GLU A 224 -14.32 -1.52 -13.64
C GLU A 224 -14.80 -2.90 -14.09
N LEU A 225 -14.13 -3.97 -13.65
CA LEU A 225 -14.53 -5.35 -13.91
C LEU A 225 -15.91 -5.64 -13.32
N SER A 226 -16.14 -5.27 -12.06
CA SER A 226 -17.42 -5.46 -11.37
C SER A 226 -18.55 -4.68 -12.07
N ALA A 227 -18.29 -3.44 -12.48
CA ALA A 227 -19.23 -2.63 -13.26
C ALA A 227 -19.57 -3.28 -14.61
N ALA A 228 -18.63 -4.02 -15.21
CA ALA A 228 -18.82 -4.80 -16.42
C ALA A 228 -19.36 -6.23 -16.18
N GLY A 229 -19.69 -6.60 -14.93
CA GLY A 229 -20.20 -7.93 -14.58
C GLY A 229 -19.15 -9.04 -14.65
N LYS A 230 -17.87 -8.70 -14.56
CA LYS A 230 -16.73 -9.63 -14.56
C LYS A 230 -16.23 -9.91 -13.15
N ALA A 231 -15.55 -11.04 -12.99
CA ALA A 231 -14.87 -11.38 -11.74
C ALA A 231 -13.69 -10.42 -11.47
N PRO A 232 -13.32 -10.19 -10.19
CA PRO A 232 -12.12 -9.45 -9.84
C PRO A 232 -10.86 -10.20 -10.31
N LEU A 233 -9.74 -9.48 -10.37
CA LEU A 233 -8.46 -10.00 -10.86
C LEU A 233 -7.89 -11.15 -10.01
N GLY A 234 -8.18 -11.19 -8.71
CA GLY A 234 -7.69 -12.23 -7.79
C GLY A 234 -6.17 -12.20 -7.60
N PHE A 235 -5.54 -13.37 -7.48
CA PHE A 235 -4.09 -13.50 -7.33
C PHE A 235 -3.37 -13.09 -8.63
N LEU A 236 -2.56 -12.04 -8.54
CA LEU A 236 -2.07 -11.30 -9.71
C LEU A 236 -0.83 -11.88 -10.37
N ASP A 237 0.03 -12.62 -9.66
CA ASP A 237 1.33 -13.04 -10.21
C ASP A 237 1.20 -13.69 -11.59
N PRO A 238 0.33 -14.70 -11.83
CA PRO A 238 0.20 -15.29 -13.16
C PRO A 238 -0.22 -14.30 -14.25
N LEU A 239 -1.05 -13.31 -13.91
CA LEU A 239 -1.51 -12.29 -14.84
C LEU A 239 -0.38 -11.29 -15.18
N ILE A 240 0.36 -10.85 -14.17
CA ILE A 240 1.50 -9.91 -14.33
C ILE A 240 2.54 -10.53 -15.27
N TYR A 241 2.98 -11.76 -14.98
CA TYR A 241 4.03 -12.42 -15.76
C TYR A 241 3.58 -12.85 -17.18
N SER A 242 2.28 -12.97 -17.42
CA SER A 242 1.74 -13.26 -18.77
C SER A 242 1.46 -12.00 -19.60
N SER A 243 1.57 -10.80 -19.01
CA SER A 243 1.18 -9.54 -19.65
C SER A 243 2.27 -8.45 -19.53
N PRO A 244 3.53 -8.70 -19.95
CA PRO A 244 4.64 -7.75 -19.75
C PRO A 244 4.41 -6.40 -20.46
N ASP A 245 3.71 -6.40 -21.60
CA ASP A 245 3.40 -5.19 -22.38
C ASP A 245 2.41 -4.24 -21.67
N ALA A 246 1.76 -4.70 -20.60
CA ALA A 246 0.88 -3.85 -19.78
C ALA A 246 1.65 -2.94 -18.81
N PHE A 247 2.96 -3.13 -18.66
CA PHE A 247 3.79 -2.43 -17.68
C PHE A 247 4.83 -1.53 -18.37
N ARG A 248 5.26 -0.50 -17.65
CA ARG A 248 6.39 0.32 -18.05
C ARG A 248 7.69 -0.32 -17.55
N ASP A 249 8.54 -0.74 -18.47
CA ASP A 249 9.84 -1.32 -18.16
C ASP A 249 10.83 -0.27 -17.61
N VAL A 250 11.34 -0.49 -16.40
CA VAL A 250 12.33 0.37 -15.72
C VAL A 250 13.71 -0.23 -15.92
N THR A 251 14.47 0.34 -16.87
CA THR A 251 15.77 -0.21 -17.30
C THR A 251 17.00 0.55 -16.79
N ARG A 252 16.80 1.61 -16.01
CA ARG A 252 17.88 2.43 -15.42
C ARG A 252 17.62 2.69 -13.94
N GLY A 253 18.66 2.54 -13.13
CA GLY A 253 18.62 2.74 -11.67
C GLY A 253 19.44 1.67 -10.96
N SER A 254 19.78 1.94 -9.69
CA SER A 254 20.36 0.96 -8.78
C SER A 254 19.80 1.21 -7.39
N TYR A 255 19.53 0.15 -6.64
CA TYR A 255 19.11 0.26 -5.24
C TYR A 255 20.35 0.37 -4.34
N LEU A 256 20.36 1.33 -3.41
CA LEU A 256 21.46 1.50 -2.44
C LEU A 256 21.21 0.55 -1.26
N LEU A 257 21.95 -0.55 -1.20
CA LEU A 257 22.02 -1.39 0.00
C LEU A 257 23.06 -0.80 0.94
N LEU A 258 22.64 -0.11 1.99
CA LEU A 258 23.52 0.16 3.13
C LEU A 258 23.76 -1.17 3.85
N MET A 259 24.76 -1.92 3.40
CA MET A 259 25.37 -2.97 4.21
C MET A 259 25.94 -2.27 5.44
N SER A 260 25.30 -2.46 6.59
CA SER A 260 25.93 -2.19 7.88
C SER A 260 27.30 -2.88 7.88
N GLN A 261 28.34 -2.06 7.91
CA GLN A 261 29.73 -2.50 8.08
C GLN A 261 29.79 -3.46 9.29
N PRO A 262 30.60 -4.53 9.22
CA PRO A 262 30.75 -5.44 10.35
C PRO A 262 31.31 -4.65 11.53
N PHE A 263 30.61 -4.68 12.66
CA PHE A 263 31.18 -4.24 13.93
C PHE A 263 32.39 -5.14 14.22
N VAL A 264 33.60 -4.55 14.14
CA VAL A 264 34.83 -5.10 14.73
C VAL A 264 34.82 -4.78 16.22
#